data_AF-A0A2A2T2Y3-F1
#
_entry.id   AF-A0A2A2T2Y3-F1
#
_cell.length_a   1.000
_cell.length_b   1.000
_cell.length_c   1.000
_cell.angle_alpha   90.00
_cell.angle_beta   90.00
_cell.angle_gamma   90.00
#
_symmetry.space_group_name_H-M   'P 1'
#
loop_
_entity.id
_entity.type
_entity.pdbx_description
1 polymer ?
#
loop_
_entity_poly.entity_id
_entity_poly.type
_entity_poly.pdbx_seq_one_letter_code
_entity_poly.pdbx_strand_id
1 'polypeptide(L)'
;MSLLRPRNKRFSSCSSCNCAINCANAWRRWASLGGVVSMSEAMGENCERARQRTRRRIIQKARLARAATMSPMSNETPAQSHALPERPGCALLQRLDWAQPWFAPFAQPYGVPLAQAVLAQGLPVHQALDRVAHPELANTASGAGDGVGLVPGRHGAPRFVAQQQLPVGASYEAFIHAHWAVPTRDHAHDFFNGLIWLHFPRSKARLNAIQAEQIRQHGIQGRRGPVRDACTLFDENGALLLAPERLWQTLLARDWQALFWTLRPLWRQAFVVLFGHALLEQLCTPRKPLCAHVLTLPLASNAPLAAAWQAALGPAMAPGQAVQAAPEPAACALPQCPAPLLAAWDQALSEALQPEALAHKPLTPLPVLGLPGWWPANAQRAFYEDPQVFRPPRW
;
A
#
# COMPACT_ATOMS: atom_id res chain seq x y z
N MET A 1 -6.21 36.18 51.91
CA MET A 1 -7.39 35.31 51.66
C MET A 1 -7.20 34.62 50.33
N SER A 2 -7.02 33.30 50.41
CA SER A 2 -6.69 32.38 49.32
C SER A 2 -7.97 31.64 48.91
N LEU A 3 -8.29 31.60 47.61
CA LEU A 3 -9.32 30.72 47.03
C LEU A 3 -8.83 30.31 45.63
N LEU A 4 -7.94 29.33 45.53
CA LEU A 4 -8.21 27.90 45.26
C LEU A 4 -8.90 27.63 43.91
N ARG A 5 -8.06 27.34 42.91
CA ARG A 5 -8.41 26.62 41.66
C ARG A 5 -9.00 25.23 42.00
N PRO A 6 -10.06 24.76 41.34
CA PRO A 6 -10.48 23.37 41.43
C PRO A 6 -9.46 22.47 40.72
N ARG A 7 -8.95 21.49 41.47
CA ARG A 7 -8.09 20.40 41.03
C ARG A 7 -8.78 19.58 39.93
N ASN A 8 -8.11 19.43 38.79
CA ASN A 8 -8.45 18.39 37.80
C ASN A 8 -8.31 17.01 38.46
N LYS A 9 -9.44 16.41 38.84
CA LYS A 9 -9.51 14.99 39.18
C LYS A 9 -9.14 14.19 37.94
N ARG A 10 -8.04 13.44 38.04
CA ARG A 10 -7.65 12.41 37.08
C ARG A 10 -8.84 11.46 36.87
N PHE A 11 -9.43 11.48 35.68
CA PHE A 11 -10.23 10.36 35.21
C PHE A 11 -9.29 9.34 34.55
N SER A 12 -9.14 8.21 35.21
CA SER A 12 -8.54 7.00 34.70
C SER A 12 -9.42 6.35 33.63
N SER A 13 -8.77 5.78 32.61
CA SER A 13 -9.26 4.73 31.70
C SER A 13 -10.26 5.11 30.58
N CYS A 14 -9.88 4.81 29.33
CA CYS A 14 -10.56 3.87 28.42
C CYS A 14 -9.97 4.03 27.00
N SER A 15 -8.93 3.28 26.69
CA SER A 15 -8.27 3.26 25.39
C SER A 15 -8.99 2.30 24.42
N SER A 16 -10.04 2.78 23.74
CA SER A 16 -10.53 2.14 22.52
C SER A 16 -11.03 3.19 21.52
N CYS A 17 -10.63 3.06 20.26
CA CYS A 17 -10.84 4.02 19.16
C CYS A 17 -12.30 4.22 18.70
N ASN A 18 -13.30 3.96 19.54
CA ASN A 18 -14.71 4.19 19.19
C ASN A 18 -15.49 5.02 20.23
N CYS A 19 -14.81 5.61 21.23
CA CYS A 19 -15.49 6.34 22.30
C CYS A 19 -15.98 7.73 21.88
N ALA A 20 -15.21 8.48 21.08
CA ALA A 20 -15.55 9.87 20.72
C ALA A 20 -16.85 10.02 19.90
N ILE A 21 -17.10 9.09 18.96
CA ILE A 21 -18.31 9.07 18.12
C ILE A 21 -19.55 8.68 18.93
N ASN A 22 -19.39 7.75 19.89
CA ASN A 22 -20.48 7.34 20.77
C ASN A 22 -20.82 8.42 21.82
N CYS A 23 -19.82 9.18 22.31
CA CYS A 23 -20.06 10.35 23.17
C CYS A 23 -20.88 11.44 22.47
N ALA A 24 -20.55 11.76 21.21
CA ALA A 24 -21.25 12.80 20.45
C ALA A 24 -22.72 12.45 20.13
N ASN A 25 -23.03 11.16 19.94
CA ASN A 25 -24.40 10.69 19.71
C ASN A 25 -25.20 10.56 21.02
N ALA A 26 -24.54 10.16 22.13
CA ALA A 26 -25.16 10.13 23.46
C ALA A 26 -25.53 11.54 23.94
N TRP A 27 -24.66 12.52 23.69
CA TRP A 27 -24.89 13.92 24.06
C TRP A 27 -26.08 14.54 23.33
N ARG A 28 -26.22 14.30 22.03
CA ARG A 28 -27.39 14.74 21.24
C ARG A 28 -28.71 14.13 21.72
N ARG A 29 -28.68 12.86 22.14
CA ARG A 29 -29.88 12.15 22.63
C ARG A 29 -30.28 12.58 24.04
N TRP A 30 -29.30 12.86 24.91
CA TRP A 30 -29.52 13.42 26.24
C TRP A 30 -30.13 14.83 26.17
N ALA A 31 -29.60 15.66 25.25
CA ALA A 31 -30.15 17.00 24.98
C ALA A 31 -31.59 16.94 24.44
N SER A 32 -31.96 15.93 23.64
CA SER A 32 -33.33 15.77 23.13
C SER A 32 -34.34 15.22 24.15
N LEU A 33 -33.88 14.65 25.28
CA LEU A 33 -34.73 14.06 26.32
C LEU A 33 -34.83 14.92 27.58
N GLY A 34 -34.40 16.19 27.52
CA GLY A 34 -34.55 17.15 28.63
C GLY A 34 -33.71 16.83 29.87
N GLY A 35 -32.66 16.01 29.75
CA GLY A 35 -31.73 15.74 30.85
C GLY A 35 -32.26 14.85 31.99
N VAL A 36 -33.35 14.10 31.78
CA VAL A 36 -34.03 13.31 32.83
C VAL A 36 -33.27 12.03 33.24
N VAL A 37 -32.17 11.66 32.56
CA VAL A 37 -31.35 10.46 32.85
C VAL A 37 -29.87 10.82 32.99
N SER A 38 -29.15 10.16 33.89
CA SER A 38 -27.70 10.36 34.08
C SER A 38 -26.91 10.00 32.82
N MET A 39 -25.96 10.86 32.44
CA MET A 39 -25.10 10.68 31.25
C MET A 39 -24.33 9.34 31.27
N SER A 40 -24.01 8.81 32.46
CA SER A 40 -23.33 7.52 32.61
C SER A 40 -24.21 6.33 32.22
N GLU A 41 -25.51 6.39 32.52
CA GLU A 41 -26.48 5.32 32.20
C GLU A 41 -26.78 5.30 30.70
N ALA A 42 -26.99 6.47 30.09
CA ALA A 42 -27.22 6.59 28.65
C ALA A 42 -26.01 6.12 27.80
N MET A 43 -24.79 6.29 28.31
CA MET A 43 -23.56 5.77 27.68
C MET A 43 -23.42 4.25 27.86
N GLY A 44 -23.80 3.72 29.03
CA GLY A 44 -23.81 2.28 29.32
C GLY A 44 -24.74 1.50 28.38
N GLU A 45 -25.99 1.92 28.25
CA GLU A 45 -26.98 1.25 27.42
C GLU A 45 -26.63 1.25 25.92
N ASN A 46 -26.08 2.35 25.40
CA ASN A 46 -25.68 2.44 24.00
C ASN A 46 -24.48 1.54 23.68
N CYS A 47 -23.53 1.43 24.62
CA CYS A 47 -22.37 0.53 24.49
C CYS A 47 -22.80 -0.94 24.51
N GLU A 48 -23.78 -1.29 25.36
CA GLU A 48 -24.31 -2.64 25.46
C GLU A 48 -25.13 -3.04 24.22
N ARG A 49 -25.98 -2.15 23.70
CA ARG A 49 -26.69 -2.36 22.43
C ARG A 49 -25.73 -2.53 21.25
N ALA A 50 -24.61 -1.80 21.22
CA ALA A 50 -23.58 -1.94 20.18
C ALA A 50 -22.87 -3.31 20.27
N ARG A 51 -22.53 -3.77 21.49
CA ARG A 51 -21.94 -5.10 21.71
C ARG A 51 -22.89 -6.23 21.32
N GLN A 52 -24.19 -6.11 21.64
CA GLN A 52 -25.21 -7.09 21.25
C GLN A 52 -25.40 -7.16 19.72
N ARG A 53 -25.37 -6.03 19.00
CA ARG A 53 -25.43 -5.99 17.52
C ARG A 53 -24.24 -6.68 16.86
N THR A 54 -23.02 -6.45 17.38
CA THR A 54 -21.80 -7.12 16.90
C THR A 54 -21.84 -8.61 17.16
N ARG A 55 -22.30 -9.05 18.35
CA ARG A 55 -22.42 -10.47 18.71
C ARG A 55 -23.44 -11.20 17.82
N ARG A 56 -24.58 -10.58 17.50
CA ARG A 56 -25.58 -11.14 16.56
C ARG A 56 -25.03 -11.30 15.14
N ARG A 57 -24.25 -10.33 14.64
CA ARG A 57 -23.60 -10.43 13.31
C ARG A 57 -22.58 -11.56 13.24
N ILE A 58 -21.80 -11.78 14.29
CA ILE A 58 -20.82 -12.88 14.35
C ILE A 58 -21.54 -14.24 14.35
N ILE A 59 -22.61 -14.39 15.14
CA ILE A 59 -23.40 -15.64 15.19
C ILE A 59 -24.07 -15.93 13.85
N GLN A 60 -24.61 -14.92 13.17
CA GLN A 60 -25.25 -15.09 11.86
C GLN A 60 -24.23 -15.46 10.77
N LYS A 61 -23.03 -14.87 10.80
CA LYS A 61 -21.92 -15.21 9.88
C LYS A 61 -21.42 -16.64 10.09
N ALA A 62 -21.37 -17.11 11.33
CA ALA A 62 -21.01 -18.49 11.67
C ALA A 62 -22.08 -19.51 11.22
N ARG A 63 -23.37 -19.17 11.30
CA ARG A 63 -24.46 -20.03 10.83
C ARG A 63 -24.49 -20.18 9.30
N LEU A 64 -24.23 -19.09 8.57
CA LEU A 64 -24.14 -19.11 7.10
C LEU A 64 -22.92 -19.91 6.60
N ALA A 65 -21.79 -19.85 7.30
CA ALA A 65 -20.61 -20.65 6.99
C ALA A 65 -20.83 -22.16 7.20
N ARG A 66 -21.64 -22.54 8.21
CA ARG A 66 -21.94 -23.94 8.54
C ARG A 66 -23.00 -24.58 7.64
N ALA A 67 -23.89 -23.76 7.05
CA ALA A 67 -24.88 -24.22 6.09
C ALA A 67 -24.28 -24.48 4.69
N ALA A 68 -23.13 -23.88 4.38
CA ALA A 68 -22.44 -24.05 3.10
C ALA A 68 -21.59 -25.34 3.01
N THR A 69 -21.49 -26.13 4.09
CA THR A 69 -20.56 -27.27 4.21
C THR A 69 -21.22 -28.65 4.19
N MET A 70 -22.48 -28.78 3.75
CA MET A 70 -23.15 -30.08 3.67
C MET A 70 -23.90 -30.29 2.35
N SER A 71 -23.31 -31.09 1.45
CA SER A 71 -24.02 -31.94 0.47
C SER A 71 -23.10 -33.04 -0.07
N PRO A 72 -23.66 -34.17 -0.54
CA PRO A 72 -23.09 -35.49 -0.29
C PRO A 72 -22.24 -36.05 -1.43
N MET A 73 -21.41 -37.03 -1.06
CA MET A 73 -20.50 -37.77 -1.94
C MET A 73 -21.24 -38.57 -3.01
N SER A 74 -20.77 -38.46 -4.25
CA SER A 74 -20.94 -39.46 -5.30
C SER A 74 -19.55 -39.83 -5.83
N ASN A 75 -19.19 -41.10 -5.64
CA ASN A 75 -17.99 -41.74 -6.18
C ASN A 75 -18.18 -41.99 -7.68
N GLU A 76 -17.47 -41.28 -8.55
CA GLU A 76 -17.05 -41.78 -9.86
C GLU A 76 -15.71 -41.13 -10.24
N THR A 77 -14.73 -41.95 -10.62
CA THR A 77 -13.39 -41.54 -11.03
C THR A 77 -13.34 -41.41 -12.56
N PRO A 78 -12.94 -40.27 -13.12
CA PRO A 78 -12.40 -40.24 -14.47
C PRO A 78 -10.98 -39.63 -14.55
N ALA A 79 -10.17 -40.30 -15.37
CA ALA A 79 -8.91 -39.93 -16.00
C ALA A 79 -8.27 -38.58 -15.61
N GLN A 80 -7.07 -38.67 -15.02
CA GLN A 80 -6.18 -37.55 -14.73
C GLN A 80 -5.72 -36.86 -16.03
N SER A 81 -6.45 -35.83 -16.45
CA SER A 81 -5.80 -34.69 -17.10
C SER A 81 -4.95 -34.00 -16.04
N HIS A 82 -3.66 -33.76 -16.30
CA HIS A 82 -2.84 -32.89 -15.46
C HIS A 82 -3.36 -31.44 -15.56
N ALA A 83 -4.50 -31.17 -14.93
CA ALA A 83 -4.96 -29.82 -14.68
C ALA A 83 -3.99 -29.19 -13.69
N LEU A 84 -3.44 -28.02 -14.04
CA LEU A 84 -2.63 -27.24 -13.11
C LEU A 84 -3.45 -27.02 -11.82
N PRO A 85 -2.84 -27.14 -10.64
CA PRO A 85 -3.56 -26.97 -9.39
C PRO A 85 -4.26 -25.62 -9.37
N GLU A 86 -5.57 -25.62 -9.11
CA GLU A 86 -6.35 -24.38 -9.03
C GLU A 86 -5.79 -23.49 -7.91
N ARG A 87 -5.38 -22.28 -8.26
CA ARG A 87 -4.87 -21.26 -7.32
C ARG A 87 -5.85 -20.10 -7.23
N PRO A 88 -6.95 -20.23 -6.46
CA PRO A 88 -7.99 -19.20 -6.40
C PRO A 88 -7.45 -17.84 -5.92
N GLY A 89 -6.40 -17.82 -5.10
CA GLY A 89 -5.74 -16.59 -4.65
C GLY A 89 -5.04 -15.78 -5.75
N CYS A 90 -4.68 -16.43 -6.87
CA CYS A 90 -4.04 -15.79 -8.03
C CYS A 90 -5.02 -15.40 -9.14
N ALA A 91 -6.33 -15.63 -8.98
CA ALA A 91 -7.34 -15.33 -10.00
C ALA A 91 -7.37 -13.84 -10.39
N LEU A 92 -6.98 -12.94 -9.47
CA LEU A 92 -6.80 -11.51 -9.74
C LEU A 92 -5.72 -11.23 -10.82
N LEU A 93 -4.68 -12.07 -10.90
CA LEU A 93 -3.59 -11.88 -11.85
C LEU A 93 -4.04 -12.08 -13.31
N GLN A 94 -5.09 -12.89 -13.53
CA GLN A 94 -5.67 -13.11 -14.86
C GLN A 94 -6.34 -11.85 -15.42
N ARG A 95 -6.70 -10.89 -14.56
CA ARG A 95 -7.36 -9.63 -14.93
C ARG A 95 -6.38 -8.48 -15.14
N LEU A 96 -5.08 -8.72 -15.04
CA LEU A 96 -4.08 -7.67 -15.20
C LEU A 96 -3.99 -7.25 -16.65
N ASP A 97 -4.31 -5.99 -16.88
CA ASP A 97 -3.95 -5.28 -18.10
C ASP A 97 -2.69 -4.47 -17.82
N TRP A 98 -1.54 -5.00 -18.23
CA TRP A 98 -0.24 -4.35 -18.05
C TRP A 98 -0.08 -3.05 -18.84
N ALA A 99 -0.99 -2.76 -19.78
CA ALA A 99 -1.03 -1.47 -20.47
C ALA A 99 -1.66 -0.37 -19.60
N GLN A 100 -2.35 -0.71 -18.51
CA GLN A 100 -2.85 0.28 -17.56
C GLN A 100 -1.68 1.10 -16.98
N PRO A 101 -1.82 2.42 -16.87
CA PRO A 101 -0.69 3.29 -16.56
C PRO A 101 -0.14 3.10 -15.14
N TRP A 102 -0.93 2.56 -14.20
CA TRP A 102 -0.45 2.21 -12.86
C TRP A 102 0.31 0.86 -12.81
N PHE A 103 0.18 -0.01 -13.81
CA PHE A 103 0.92 -1.27 -13.91
C PHE A 103 2.10 -1.19 -14.88
N ALA A 104 2.03 -0.30 -15.88
CA ALA A 104 3.05 -0.15 -16.92
C ALA A 104 4.50 -0.02 -16.37
N PRO A 105 4.78 0.72 -15.28
CA PRO A 105 6.14 0.80 -14.72
C PRO A 105 6.72 -0.54 -14.24
N PHE A 106 5.86 -1.53 -13.97
CA PHE A 106 6.25 -2.85 -13.45
C PHE A 106 6.12 -3.96 -14.49
N ALA A 107 5.57 -3.66 -15.66
CA ALA A 107 5.26 -4.67 -16.68
C ALA A 107 6.53 -5.39 -17.17
N GLN A 108 7.61 -4.64 -17.37
CA GLN A 108 8.89 -5.17 -17.82
C GLN A 108 10.04 -4.70 -16.91
N PRO A 109 11.09 -5.52 -16.72
CA PRO A 109 11.24 -6.88 -17.25
C PRO A 109 10.53 -7.96 -16.40
N TYR A 110 9.83 -7.59 -15.32
CA TYR A 110 9.38 -8.57 -14.32
C TYR A 110 7.90 -8.93 -14.37
N GLY A 111 6.99 -7.95 -14.41
CA GLY A 111 5.55 -8.18 -14.20
C GLY A 111 4.92 -9.17 -15.19
N VAL A 112 5.10 -8.95 -16.49
CA VAL A 112 4.55 -9.81 -17.55
C VAL A 112 5.16 -11.21 -17.49
N PRO A 113 6.50 -11.40 -17.47
CA PRO A 113 7.07 -12.74 -17.36
C PRO A 113 6.68 -13.49 -16.08
N LEU A 114 6.60 -12.81 -14.94
CA LEU A 114 6.18 -13.43 -13.68
C LEU A 114 4.71 -13.86 -13.72
N ALA A 115 3.81 -13.01 -14.23
CA ALA A 115 2.41 -13.37 -14.38
C ALA A 115 2.24 -14.58 -15.30
N GLN A 116 2.98 -14.64 -16.41
CA GLN A 116 2.99 -15.78 -17.32
C GLN A 116 3.51 -17.05 -16.62
N ALA A 117 4.59 -16.96 -15.85
CA ALA A 117 5.16 -18.08 -15.11
C ALA A 117 4.18 -18.63 -14.04
N VAL A 118 3.45 -17.76 -13.34
CA VAL A 118 2.47 -18.16 -12.33
C VAL A 118 1.20 -18.75 -12.96
N LEU A 119 0.67 -18.12 -14.02
CA LEU A 119 -0.63 -18.46 -14.59
C LEU A 119 -0.55 -19.57 -15.65
N ALA A 120 0.43 -19.51 -16.55
CA ALA A 120 0.53 -20.45 -17.67
C ALA A 120 1.37 -21.68 -17.32
N GLN A 121 2.46 -21.50 -16.56
CA GLN A 121 3.34 -22.61 -16.17
C GLN A 121 2.97 -23.21 -14.81
N GLY A 122 2.02 -22.59 -14.10
CA GLY A 122 1.57 -23.05 -12.80
C GLY A 122 2.68 -23.09 -11.75
N LEU A 123 3.66 -22.18 -11.80
CA LEU A 123 4.67 -22.07 -10.74
C LEU A 123 4.11 -21.37 -9.50
N PRO A 124 4.37 -21.85 -8.27
CA PRO A 124 4.08 -21.11 -7.06
C PRO A 124 4.70 -19.70 -7.14
N VAL A 125 4.01 -18.71 -6.60
CA VAL A 125 4.43 -17.29 -6.69
C VAL A 125 5.85 -17.12 -6.16
N HIS A 126 6.17 -17.78 -5.04
CA HIS A 126 7.52 -17.74 -4.46
C HIS A 126 8.58 -18.29 -5.41
N GLN A 127 8.31 -19.40 -6.12
CA GLN A 127 9.28 -19.99 -7.06
C GLN A 127 9.48 -19.12 -8.29
N ALA A 128 8.40 -18.53 -8.82
CA ALA A 128 8.47 -17.63 -9.95
C ALA A 128 9.32 -16.39 -9.62
N LEU A 129 9.07 -15.77 -8.47
CA LEU A 129 9.83 -14.62 -7.97
C LEU A 129 11.30 -15.00 -7.70
N ASP A 130 11.55 -16.14 -7.06
CA ASP A 130 12.89 -16.57 -6.68
C ASP A 130 13.78 -16.83 -7.90
N ARG A 131 13.24 -17.42 -8.97
CA ARG A 131 13.98 -17.61 -10.24
C ARG A 131 14.40 -16.30 -10.89
N VAL A 132 13.58 -15.25 -10.75
CA VAL A 132 13.86 -13.93 -11.30
C VAL A 132 14.85 -13.16 -10.42
N ALA A 133 14.70 -13.27 -9.10
CA ALA A 133 15.60 -12.65 -8.13
C ALA A 133 17.01 -13.28 -8.15
N HIS A 134 17.07 -14.60 -8.37
CA HIS A 134 18.26 -15.42 -8.24
C HIS A 134 18.43 -16.38 -9.44
N PRO A 135 18.65 -15.86 -10.66
CA PRO A 135 18.83 -16.69 -11.86
C PRO A 135 20.05 -17.62 -11.75
N GLU A 136 21.07 -17.25 -10.97
CA GLU A 136 22.26 -18.06 -10.71
C GLU A 136 21.94 -19.39 -10.02
N LEU A 137 20.87 -19.43 -9.22
CA LEU A 137 20.48 -20.63 -8.49
C LEU A 137 19.67 -21.61 -9.36
N ALA A 138 19.02 -21.12 -10.42
CA ALA A 138 18.24 -21.96 -11.32
C ALA A 138 19.10 -23.03 -12.04
N ASN A 139 20.39 -22.76 -12.26
CA ASN A 139 21.32 -23.68 -12.92
C ASN A 139 21.93 -24.73 -11.99
N THR A 140 21.64 -24.69 -10.68
CA THR A 140 22.19 -25.63 -9.69
C THR A 140 21.20 -26.73 -9.26
N ALA A 141 19.96 -26.69 -9.76
CA ALA A 141 18.87 -27.58 -9.35
C ALA A 141 18.95 -29.04 -9.89
N SER A 142 20.11 -29.47 -10.42
CA SER A 142 20.37 -30.86 -10.84
C SER A 142 21.18 -31.68 -9.82
N GLY A 143 21.23 -31.26 -8.57
CA GLY A 143 21.88 -32.04 -7.51
C GLY A 143 21.29 -31.70 -6.14
N ALA A 144 20.76 -32.72 -5.45
CA ALA A 144 20.51 -32.63 -4.02
C ALA A 144 21.84 -32.35 -3.32
N GLY A 145 22.02 -31.10 -2.88
CA GLY A 145 23.16 -30.66 -2.10
C GLY A 145 22.67 -30.14 -0.77
N ASP A 146 23.04 -30.84 0.29
CA ASP A 146 22.82 -30.49 1.68
C ASP A 146 23.21 -29.04 1.96
N GLY A 147 22.37 -28.37 2.76
CA GLY A 147 22.62 -27.01 3.18
C GLY A 147 23.90 -26.94 4.02
N VAL A 148 24.87 -26.14 3.58
CA VAL A 148 25.62 -25.15 4.36
C VAL A 148 26.40 -24.30 3.34
N GLY A 149 26.25 -22.97 3.45
CA GLY A 149 27.33 -22.04 3.10
C GLY A 149 27.21 -21.33 1.76
N LEU A 150 26.44 -20.24 1.74
CA LEU A 150 26.89 -18.95 1.21
C LEU A 150 26.17 -17.85 1.99
N VAL A 151 26.85 -17.27 2.98
CA VAL A 151 26.51 -15.95 3.53
C VAL A 151 27.51 -14.96 2.93
N PRO A 152 27.11 -14.09 1.98
CA PRO A 152 27.90 -12.89 1.72
C PRO A 152 27.02 -11.66 1.43
N GLY A 153 26.83 -10.79 2.42
CA GLY A 153 26.27 -9.44 2.28
C GLY A 153 24.82 -9.37 1.78
N ARG A 154 24.01 -8.48 2.37
CA ARG A 154 22.66 -8.20 1.87
C ARG A 154 22.74 -7.42 0.55
N HIS A 155 23.05 -8.10 -0.55
CA HIS A 155 23.16 -7.52 -1.89
C HIS A 155 22.03 -8.05 -2.77
N GLY A 156 21.23 -7.14 -3.35
CA GLY A 156 20.11 -7.50 -4.23
C GLY A 156 18.81 -7.83 -3.49
N ALA A 157 17.88 -8.45 -4.21
CA ALA A 157 16.60 -8.89 -3.67
C ALA A 157 16.76 -10.09 -2.72
N PRO A 158 15.88 -10.28 -1.74
CA PRO A 158 15.85 -11.46 -0.88
C PRO A 158 15.36 -12.71 -1.64
N ARG A 159 15.65 -13.90 -1.09
CA ARG A 159 15.04 -15.15 -1.55
C ARG A 159 13.53 -15.09 -1.35
N PHE A 160 12.76 -15.69 -2.24
CA PHE A 160 11.30 -15.84 -2.06
C PHE A 160 10.99 -17.28 -1.67
N VAL A 161 10.43 -17.45 -0.47
CA VAL A 161 10.24 -18.77 0.13
C VAL A 161 8.76 -19.06 0.40
N ALA A 162 8.42 -20.34 0.48
CA ALA A 162 7.07 -20.76 0.83
C ALA A 162 6.65 -20.22 2.20
N GLN A 163 5.39 -19.76 2.32
CA GLN A 163 4.85 -19.20 3.56
C GLN A 163 5.04 -20.10 4.80
N GLN A 164 5.06 -21.43 4.61
CA GLN A 164 5.22 -22.43 5.66
C GLN A 164 6.60 -22.37 6.35
N GLN A 165 7.59 -21.72 5.72
CA GLN A 165 8.91 -21.52 6.34
C GLN A 165 8.88 -20.43 7.42
N LEU A 166 7.87 -19.56 7.45
CA LEU A 166 7.70 -18.59 8.54
C LEU A 166 7.22 -19.34 9.80
N PRO A 167 8.00 -19.35 10.90
CA PRO A 167 7.60 -20.05 12.12
C PRO A 167 6.30 -19.46 12.70
N VAL A 168 5.47 -20.32 13.27
CA VAL A 168 4.21 -19.89 13.90
C VAL A 168 4.51 -18.89 15.02
N GLY A 169 3.87 -17.72 14.98
CA GLY A 169 4.07 -16.64 15.95
C GLY A 169 5.26 -15.73 15.69
N ALA A 170 6.10 -16.02 14.68
CA ALA A 170 7.15 -15.11 14.26
C ALA A 170 6.58 -13.90 13.51
N SER A 171 7.22 -12.73 13.64
CA SER A 171 6.88 -11.56 12.84
C SER A 171 7.40 -11.73 11.42
N TYR A 172 6.56 -11.42 10.44
CA TYR A 172 6.91 -11.42 9.02
C TYR A 172 8.18 -10.60 8.74
N GLU A 173 8.23 -9.37 9.25
CA GLU A 173 9.33 -8.43 9.02
C GLU A 173 10.62 -8.87 9.74
N ALA A 174 10.49 -9.41 10.95
CA ALA A 174 11.63 -9.93 11.70
C ALA A 174 12.25 -11.16 11.01
N PHE A 175 11.41 -12.03 10.43
CA PHE A 175 11.87 -13.17 9.65
C PHE A 175 12.64 -12.72 8.40
N ILE A 176 12.10 -11.79 7.61
CA ILE A 176 12.80 -11.24 6.44
C ILE A 176 14.14 -10.65 6.85
N HIS A 177 14.17 -9.88 7.93
CA HIS A 177 15.40 -9.25 8.39
C HIS A 177 16.46 -10.28 8.83
N ALA A 178 16.05 -11.34 9.53
CA ALA A 178 16.94 -12.35 10.05
C ALA A 178 17.45 -13.32 8.97
N HIS A 179 16.59 -13.73 8.05
CA HIS A 179 16.86 -14.79 7.08
C HIS A 179 17.11 -14.29 5.65
N TRP A 180 16.89 -12.99 5.39
CA TRP A 180 16.92 -12.42 4.05
C TRP A 180 16.05 -13.19 3.04
N ALA A 181 14.90 -13.63 3.53
CA ALA A 181 13.95 -14.45 2.80
C ALA A 181 12.52 -13.93 3.05
N VAL A 182 11.73 -13.83 1.99
CA VAL A 182 10.36 -13.31 1.99
C VAL A 182 9.37 -14.47 1.95
N PRO A 183 8.69 -14.78 3.08
CA PRO A 183 7.59 -15.73 3.08
C PRO A 183 6.51 -15.24 2.12
N THR A 184 6.10 -16.12 1.21
CA THR A 184 5.27 -15.74 0.07
C THR A 184 4.18 -16.79 -0.13
N ARG A 185 2.94 -16.32 -0.19
CA ARG A 185 1.72 -17.08 -0.43
C ARG A 185 1.34 -17.00 -1.91
N ASP A 186 0.58 -17.99 -2.37
CA ASP A 186 0.05 -18.03 -3.74
C ASP A 186 -1.20 -17.13 -3.89
N HIS A 187 -0.99 -15.81 -3.83
CA HIS A 187 -2.04 -14.84 -4.14
C HIS A 187 -1.50 -13.50 -4.66
N ALA A 188 -2.40 -12.70 -5.24
CA ALA A 188 -2.04 -11.43 -5.90
C ALA A 188 -1.30 -10.43 -4.99
N HIS A 189 -1.67 -10.32 -3.72
CA HIS A 189 -1.00 -9.44 -2.78
C HIS A 189 0.51 -9.73 -2.63
N ASP A 190 0.89 -10.99 -2.42
CA ASP A 190 2.30 -11.38 -2.24
C ASP A 190 3.05 -11.37 -3.58
N PHE A 191 2.35 -11.61 -4.70
CA PHE A 191 2.88 -11.37 -6.05
C PHE A 191 3.30 -9.90 -6.24
N PHE A 192 2.43 -8.95 -5.91
CA PHE A 192 2.76 -7.53 -5.99
C PHE A 192 3.84 -7.12 -4.98
N ASN A 193 3.81 -7.67 -3.78
CA ASN A 193 4.88 -7.43 -2.80
C ASN A 193 6.24 -7.87 -3.34
N GLY A 194 6.31 -9.05 -3.96
CA GLY A 194 7.53 -9.54 -4.60
C GLY A 194 7.97 -8.68 -5.79
N LEU A 195 7.01 -8.22 -6.60
CA LEU A 195 7.29 -7.30 -7.71
C LEU A 195 7.91 -5.98 -7.20
N ILE A 196 7.38 -5.43 -6.11
CA ILE A 196 7.95 -4.24 -5.47
C ILE A 196 9.35 -4.52 -4.89
N TRP A 197 9.61 -5.70 -4.31
CA TRP A 197 10.96 -6.08 -3.89
C TRP A 197 11.97 -6.15 -5.05
N LEU A 198 11.55 -6.60 -6.23
CA LEU A 198 12.42 -6.65 -7.42
C LEU A 198 12.74 -5.26 -7.98
N HIS A 199 11.78 -4.34 -7.96
CA HIS A 199 11.97 -2.97 -8.47
C HIS A 199 12.59 -2.01 -7.45
N PHE A 200 12.36 -2.23 -6.15
CA PHE A 200 12.83 -1.37 -5.06
C PHE A 200 13.56 -2.15 -3.96
N PRO A 201 14.60 -2.94 -4.28
CA PRO A 201 15.28 -3.79 -3.32
C PRO A 201 15.89 -3.01 -2.17
N ARG A 202 16.48 -1.82 -2.42
CA ARG A 202 17.15 -1.02 -1.37
C ARG A 202 16.14 -0.38 -0.43
N SER A 203 15.04 0.13 -0.96
CA SER A 203 14.01 0.80 -0.17
C SER A 203 13.21 -0.20 0.66
N LYS A 204 12.84 -1.35 0.08
CA LYS A 204 12.17 -2.43 0.82
C LYS A 204 13.08 -3.02 1.90
N ALA A 205 14.37 -3.20 1.61
CA ALA A 205 15.38 -3.57 2.60
C ALA A 205 15.43 -2.58 3.77
N ARG A 206 15.47 -1.27 3.47
CA ARG A 206 15.49 -0.22 4.50
C ARG A 206 14.21 -0.21 5.33
N LEU A 207 13.04 -0.27 4.71
CA LEU A 207 11.76 -0.36 5.42
C LEU A 207 11.69 -1.59 6.32
N ASN A 208 12.16 -2.74 5.82
CA ASN A 208 12.21 -3.98 6.60
C ASN A 208 13.14 -3.83 7.81
N ALA A 209 14.34 -3.27 7.63
CA ALA A 209 15.28 -3.04 8.73
C ALA A 209 14.70 -2.12 9.82
N ILE A 210 14.02 -1.03 9.42
CA ILE A 210 13.35 -0.12 10.37
C ILE A 210 12.24 -0.87 11.13
N GLN A 211 11.40 -1.64 10.44
CA GLN A 211 10.32 -2.37 11.08
C GLN A 211 10.83 -3.47 12.02
N ALA A 212 11.85 -4.22 11.61
CA ALA A 212 12.47 -5.26 12.42
C ALA A 212 13.11 -4.68 13.69
N GLU A 213 13.79 -3.54 13.59
CA GLU A 213 14.34 -2.83 14.74
C GLU A 213 13.25 -2.35 15.69
N GLN A 214 12.15 -1.79 15.16
CA GLN A 214 11.02 -1.39 15.98
C GLN A 214 10.34 -2.58 16.68
N ILE A 215 10.27 -3.75 16.03
CA ILE A 215 9.77 -5.00 16.63
C ILE A 215 10.73 -5.49 17.72
N ARG A 216 12.04 -5.39 17.50
CA ARG A 216 13.05 -5.77 18.51
C ARG A 216 12.95 -4.90 19.76
N GLN A 217 12.71 -3.60 19.60
CA GLN A 217 12.60 -2.64 20.70
C GLN A 217 11.27 -2.75 21.47
N HIS A 218 10.15 -2.90 20.76
CA HIS A 218 8.81 -2.76 21.35
C HIS A 218 8.01 -4.07 21.39
N GLY A 219 8.57 -5.16 20.87
CA GLY A 219 7.89 -6.43 20.71
C GLY A 219 6.88 -6.44 19.55
N ILE A 220 6.28 -7.61 19.35
CA ILE A 220 5.25 -7.87 18.33
C ILE A 220 3.85 -7.54 18.88
N GLN A 221 3.65 -7.69 20.19
CA GLN A 221 2.37 -7.58 20.89
C GLN A 221 2.07 -6.12 21.27
N GLY A 222 0.85 -5.64 21.00
CA GLY A 222 0.39 -4.30 21.36
C GLY A 222 0.03 -3.40 20.17
N ARG A 223 -0.26 -2.13 20.43
CA ARG A 223 -0.54 -1.14 19.37
C ARG A 223 0.77 -0.76 18.69
N ARG A 224 0.85 -0.92 17.37
CA ARG A 224 2.00 -0.48 16.56
C ARG A 224 2.35 0.98 16.87
N GLY A 225 3.65 1.25 17.02
CA GLY A 225 4.16 2.61 17.19
C GLY A 225 4.05 3.43 15.90
N PRO A 226 4.19 4.77 15.99
CA PRO A 226 4.00 5.67 14.85
C PRO A 226 4.92 5.36 13.67
N VAL A 227 6.16 4.94 13.92
CA VAL A 227 7.12 4.54 12.87
C VAL A 227 6.63 3.30 12.13
N ARG A 228 6.24 2.23 12.84
CA ARG A 228 5.72 1.00 12.23
C ARG A 228 4.43 1.28 11.45
N ASP A 229 3.54 2.11 11.99
CA ASP A 229 2.32 2.52 11.29
C ASP A 229 2.64 3.26 9.99
N ALA A 230 3.62 4.17 9.98
CA ALA A 230 4.05 4.89 8.79
C ALA A 230 4.69 3.95 7.75
N CYS A 231 5.57 3.05 8.21
CA CYS A 231 6.17 2.02 7.36
C CYS A 231 5.09 1.15 6.71
N THR A 232 4.15 0.59 7.49
CA THR A 232 3.08 -0.25 6.93
C THR A 232 2.19 0.54 5.98
N LEU A 233 1.81 1.78 6.33
CA LEU A 233 0.95 2.60 5.47
C LEU A 233 1.61 2.88 4.12
N PHE A 234 2.90 3.21 4.12
CA PHE A 234 3.66 3.44 2.90
C PHE A 234 3.90 2.15 2.12
N ASP A 235 4.21 1.03 2.80
CA ASP A 235 4.46 -0.25 2.14
C ASP A 235 3.20 -0.82 1.47
N GLU A 236 2.02 -0.61 2.07
CA GLU A 236 0.75 -1.08 1.51
C GLU A 236 0.14 -0.12 0.48
N ASN A 237 0.22 1.19 0.71
CA ASN A 237 -0.53 2.20 -0.06
C ASN A 237 0.32 3.39 -0.52
N GLY A 238 1.65 3.27 -0.50
CA GLY A 238 2.56 4.34 -0.85
C GLY A 238 2.60 4.67 -2.34
N ALA A 239 2.95 5.90 -2.66
CA ALA A 239 3.38 6.30 -4.00
C ALA A 239 4.57 7.24 -3.91
N LEU A 240 5.34 7.26 -4.98
CA LEU A 240 6.42 8.19 -5.23
C LEU A 240 5.96 9.21 -6.27
N LEU A 241 6.28 10.47 -6.02
CA LEU A 241 5.97 11.59 -6.91
C LEU A 241 7.24 12.42 -7.10
N LEU A 242 7.64 12.63 -8.35
CA LEU A 242 8.58 13.67 -8.75
C LEU A 242 7.80 14.62 -9.61
N ALA A 243 7.77 15.89 -9.24
CA ALA A 243 6.90 16.86 -9.87
C ALA A 243 7.43 18.27 -9.66
N PRO A 244 7.11 19.21 -10.55
CA PRO A 244 7.36 20.63 -10.31
C PRO A 244 6.73 21.11 -9.00
N GLU A 245 7.39 22.07 -8.35
CA GLU A 245 7.02 22.64 -7.05
C GLU A 245 5.53 23.06 -6.97
N ARG A 246 4.98 23.63 -8.06
CA ARG A 246 3.56 24.02 -8.10
C ARG A 246 2.59 22.85 -7.89
N LEU A 247 2.89 21.67 -8.45
CA LEU A 247 2.05 20.48 -8.23
C LEU A 247 2.13 20.04 -6.77
N TRP A 248 3.33 20.06 -6.17
CA TRP A 248 3.51 19.76 -4.75
C TRP A 248 2.71 20.69 -3.84
N GLN A 249 2.79 22.01 -4.08
CA GLN A 249 2.06 23.01 -3.31
C GLN A 249 0.54 22.78 -3.38
N THR A 250 0.01 22.53 -4.57
CA THR A 250 -1.44 22.26 -4.74
C THR A 250 -1.87 20.91 -4.14
N LEU A 251 -1.01 19.89 -4.16
CA LEU A 251 -1.25 18.60 -3.49
C LEU A 251 -1.32 18.77 -1.97
N LEU A 252 -0.36 19.50 -1.38
CA LEU A 252 -0.34 19.80 0.06
C LEU A 252 -1.56 20.64 0.48
N ALA A 253 -1.95 21.61 -0.35
CA ALA A 253 -3.16 22.39 -0.16
C ALA A 253 -4.46 21.60 -0.39
N ARG A 254 -4.37 20.40 -0.99
CA ARG A 254 -5.50 19.55 -1.39
C ARG A 254 -6.49 20.24 -2.33
N ASP A 255 -5.99 21.16 -3.16
CA ASP A 255 -6.76 21.83 -4.19
C ASP A 255 -6.84 20.92 -5.42
N TRP A 256 -7.83 20.02 -5.44
CA TRP A 256 -7.95 18.99 -6.48
C TRP A 256 -8.25 19.57 -7.87
N GLN A 257 -8.99 20.68 -7.94
CA GLN A 257 -9.27 21.37 -9.21
C GLN A 257 -8.03 22.04 -9.76
N ALA A 258 -7.26 22.73 -8.91
CA ALA A 258 -5.98 23.29 -9.35
C ALA A 258 -5.00 22.18 -9.74
N LEU A 259 -4.84 21.16 -8.88
CA LEU A 259 -3.88 20.08 -9.05
C LEU A 259 -4.09 19.30 -10.34
N PHE A 260 -5.32 18.83 -10.61
CA PHE A 260 -5.57 17.91 -11.72
C PHE A 260 -6.17 18.54 -12.99
N TRP A 261 -6.78 19.72 -12.89
CA TRP A 261 -7.38 20.40 -14.03
C TRP A 261 -6.58 21.64 -14.45
N THR A 262 -6.41 22.62 -13.56
CA THR A 262 -5.76 23.89 -13.92
C THR A 262 -4.27 23.70 -14.24
N LEU A 263 -3.58 22.90 -13.43
CA LEU A 263 -2.16 22.57 -13.60
C LEU A 263 -1.94 21.29 -14.42
N ARG A 264 -2.98 20.76 -15.09
CA ARG A 264 -2.90 19.54 -15.90
C ARG A 264 -1.69 19.51 -16.86
N PRO A 265 -1.33 20.60 -17.57
CA PRO A 265 -0.18 20.59 -18.46
C PRO A 265 1.17 20.30 -17.77
N LEU A 266 1.31 20.66 -16.48
CA LEU A 266 2.54 20.40 -15.71
C LEU A 266 2.75 18.92 -15.38
N TRP A 267 1.71 18.08 -15.46
CA TRP A 267 1.85 16.64 -15.20
C TRP A 267 2.72 15.92 -16.24
N ARG A 268 2.95 16.52 -17.42
CA ARG A 268 3.96 16.06 -18.39
C ARG A 268 5.39 16.13 -17.85
N GLN A 269 5.61 16.95 -16.81
CA GLN A 269 6.89 17.10 -16.12
C GLN A 269 6.96 16.26 -14.83
N ALA A 270 5.92 15.46 -14.55
CA ALA A 270 5.82 14.69 -13.33
C ALA A 270 5.91 13.19 -13.60
N PHE A 271 6.51 12.46 -12.68
CA PHE A 271 6.55 11.01 -12.69
C PHE A 271 5.87 10.50 -11.41
N VAL A 272 4.99 9.51 -11.57
CA VAL A 272 4.30 8.83 -10.47
C VAL A 272 4.55 7.34 -10.58
N VAL A 273 5.02 6.74 -9.50
CA VAL A 273 5.21 5.29 -9.40
C VAL A 273 4.62 4.81 -8.08
N LEU A 274 3.80 3.77 -8.13
CA LEU A 274 3.21 3.19 -6.93
C LEU A 274 4.24 2.33 -6.19
N PHE A 275 4.32 2.49 -4.88
CA PHE A 275 5.15 1.64 -4.02
C PHE A 275 4.29 0.63 -3.26
N GLY A 276 3.05 1.03 -2.94
CA GLY A 276 2.09 0.25 -2.19
C GLY A 276 1.63 -1.01 -2.92
N HIS A 277 2.08 -2.18 -2.48
CA HIS A 277 1.71 -3.45 -3.11
C HIS A 277 0.23 -3.80 -2.94
N ALA A 278 -0.38 -3.42 -1.80
CA ALA A 278 -1.82 -3.58 -1.58
C ALA A 278 -2.64 -2.63 -2.47
N LEU A 279 -2.13 -1.43 -2.75
CA LEU A 279 -2.76 -0.49 -3.67
C LEU A 279 -2.75 -1.02 -5.11
N LEU A 280 -1.65 -1.64 -5.55
CA LEU A 280 -1.58 -2.32 -6.85
C LEU A 280 -2.64 -3.43 -6.96
N GLU A 281 -2.79 -4.26 -5.92
CA GLU A 281 -3.84 -5.27 -5.86
C GLU A 281 -5.25 -4.66 -5.95
N GLN A 282 -5.50 -3.56 -5.23
CA GLN A 282 -6.78 -2.85 -5.27
C GLN A 282 -7.07 -2.25 -6.65
N LEU A 283 -6.05 -1.87 -7.42
CA LEU A 283 -6.18 -1.34 -8.77
C LEU A 283 -6.47 -2.42 -9.83
N CYS A 284 -6.40 -3.71 -9.50
CA CYS A 284 -6.98 -4.77 -10.33
C CYS A 284 -8.51 -4.65 -10.44
N THR A 285 -9.16 -3.96 -9.50
CA THR A 285 -10.61 -3.70 -9.52
C THR A 285 -10.85 -2.33 -8.87
N PRO A 286 -10.54 -1.24 -9.60
CA PRO A 286 -10.45 0.10 -9.02
C PRO A 286 -11.80 0.58 -8.49
N ARG A 287 -11.75 1.28 -7.35
CA ARG A 287 -12.92 1.89 -6.69
C ARG A 287 -12.65 3.37 -6.45
N LYS A 288 -13.69 4.20 -6.50
CA LYS A 288 -13.58 5.65 -6.40
C LYS A 288 -12.73 6.19 -5.23
N PRO A 289 -12.86 5.68 -3.98
CA PRO A 289 -12.13 6.24 -2.84
C PRO A 289 -10.72 5.63 -2.67
N LEU A 290 -10.03 5.27 -3.75
CA LEU A 290 -8.63 4.85 -3.69
C LEU A 290 -7.72 6.07 -3.56
N CYS A 291 -6.85 6.03 -2.56
CA CYS A 291 -5.83 7.04 -2.35
C CYS A 291 -4.48 6.36 -2.11
N ALA A 292 -3.45 6.89 -2.78
CA ALA A 292 -2.07 6.62 -2.42
C ALA A 292 -1.64 7.56 -1.28
N HIS A 293 -0.54 7.21 -0.63
CA HIS A 293 0.13 8.02 0.37
C HIS A 293 1.51 8.41 -0.17
N VAL A 294 1.58 9.63 -0.69
CA VAL A 294 2.79 10.17 -1.31
C VAL A 294 3.79 10.56 -0.23
N LEU A 295 5.01 10.05 -0.33
CA LEU A 295 6.08 10.39 0.60
C LEU A 295 6.60 11.81 0.33
N THR A 296 6.60 12.67 1.35
CA THR A 296 7.01 14.09 1.25
C THR A 296 8.42 14.36 1.79
N LEU A 297 9.26 13.33 1.83
CA LEU A 297 10.66 13.48 2.23
C LEU A 297 11.46 14.29 1.19
N PRO A 298 12.56 14.95 1.57
CA PRO A 298 13.33 15.82 0.70
C PRO A 298 14.15 15.05 -0.34
N LEU A 299 13.48 14.30 -1.22
CA LEU A 299 14.08 13.55 -2.32
C LEU A 299 14.61 14.48 -3.41
N ALA A 300 14.02 15.66 -3.58
CA ALA A 300 14.41 16.63 -4.61
C ALA A 300 15.83 17.19 -4.38
N SER A 301 16.34 17.19 -3.14
CA SER A 301 17.71 17.60 -2.84
C SER A 301 18.75 16.52 -3.14
N ASN A 302 18.33 15.31 -3.52
CA ASN A 302 19.23 14.24 -3.94
C ASN A 302 19.73 14.52 -5.35
N ALA A 303 20.99 14.94 -5.47
CA ALA A 303 21.59 15.33 -6.75
C ALA A 303 21.54 14.22 -7.83
N PRO A 304 21.82 12.93 -7.52
CA PRO A 304 21.63 11.84 -8.48
C PRO A 304 20.18 11.72 -8.98
N LEU A 305 19.20 11.81 -8.08
CA LEU A 305 17.78 11.73 -8.46
C LEU A 305 17.36 12.94 -9.31
N ALA A 306 17.80 14.14 -8.95
CA ALA A 306 17.52 15.35 -9.71
C ALA A 306 18.12 15.28 -11.13
N ALA A 307 19.34 14.78 -11.27
CA ALA A 307 19.97 14.56 -12.57
C ALA A 307 19.22 13.51 -13.41
N ALA A 308 18.82 12.40 -12.80
CA ALA A 308 18.02 11.36 -13.46
C ALA A 308 16.64 11.89 -13.89
N TRP A 309 16.01 12.73 -13.07
CA TRP A 309 14.75 13.38 -13.40
C TRP A 309 14.91 14.33 -14.59
N GLN A 310 15.94 15.18 -14.59
CA GLN A 310 16.21 16.08 -15.70
C GLN A 310 16.49 15.30 -17.00
N ALA A 311 17.24 14.20 -16.91
CA ALA A 311 17.49 13.33 -18.05
C ALA A 311 16.20 12.68 -18.57
N ALA A 312 15.29 12.27 -17.68
CA ALA A 312 14.00 11.68 -18.04
C ALA A 312 13.02 12.67 -18.70
N LEU A 313 13.09 13.96 -18.36
CA LEU A 313 12.30 15.02 -19.00
C LEU A 313 12.80 15.37 -20.41
N GLY A 314 14.08 15.13 -20.69
CA GLY A 314 14.73 15.49 -21.95
C GLY A 314 15.13 16.97 -22.04
N PRO A 315 15.89 17.36 -23.08
CA PRO A 315 16.50 18.69 -23.20
C PRO A 315 15.49 19.81 -23.49
N ALA A 316 14.28 19.48 -23.97
CA ALA A 316 13.26 20.44 -24.37
C ALA A 316 12.33 20.90 -23.23
N MET A 317 12.47 20.34 -22.02
CA MET A 317 11.59 20.63 -20.88
C MET A 317 12.42 20.96 -19.64
N ALA A 318 12.56 22.26 -19.33
CA ALA A 318 13.07 22.69 -18.03
C ALA A 318 11.93 22.62 -16.98
N PRO A 319 12.18 22.07 -15.78
CA PRO A 319 11.19 22.00 -14.71
C PRO A 319 10.61 23.37 -14.40
N GLY A 320 9.28 23.50 -14.46
CA GLY A 320 8.57 24.72 -14.07
C GLY A 320 8.41 25.78 -15.17
N GLN A 321 8.83 25.54 -16.41
CA GLN A 321 8.47 26.43 -17.53
C GLN A 321 6.96 26.37 -17.81
N ALA A 322 6.39 27.54 -18.10
CA ALA A 322 4.97 27.70 -18.40
C ALA A 322 4.60 26.95 -19.69
N VAL A 323 3.70 25.98 -19.59
CA VAL A 323 3.11 25.34 -20.77
C VAL A 323 2.03 26.28 -21.31
N GLN A 324 2.19 26.77 -22.54
CA GLN A 324 1.16 27.53 -23.26
C GLN A 324 -0.09 26.67 -23.52
N ALA A 325 -1.26 27.32 -23.58
CA ALA A 325 -2.63 26.83 -23.87
C ALA A 325 -2.95 25.37 -23.52
N ALA A 326 -3.95 25.15 -22.65
CA ALA A 326 -4.35 23.83 -22.15
C ALA A 326 -4.45 22.79 -23.29
N PRO A 327 -3.49 21.86 -23.40
CA PRO A 327 -3.54 20.80 -24.40
C PRO A 327 -4.80 19.96 -24.16
N GLU A 328 -5.28 19.31 -25.22
CA GLU A 328 -6.31 18.28 -25.12
C GLU A 328 -6.03 17.35 -23.92
N PRO A 329 -7.03 16.96 -23.10
CA PRO A 329 -6.81 16.23 -21.86
C PRO A 329 -5.96 14.96 -22.00
N ALA A 330 -5.97 14.33 -23.19
CA ALA A 330 -5.17 13.17 -23.55
C ALA A 330 -3.66 13.49 -23.73
N ALA A 331 -3.32 14.68 -24.24
CA ALA A 331 -1.94 15.13 -24.43
C ALA A 331 -1.22 15.48 -23.11
N CYS A 332 -1.97 15.53 -22.00
CA CYS A 332 -1.45 15.75 -20.66
C CYS A 332 -1.36 14.46 -19.81
N ALA A 333 -1.36 13.29 -20.43
CA ALA A 333 -1.13 12.03 -19.73
C ALA A 333 0.25 12.02 -19.05
N LEU A 334 0.34 11.31 -17.91
CA LEU A 334 1.60 11.10 -17.21
C LEU A 334 2.62 10.37 -18.11
N PRO A 335 3.88 10.85 -18.16
CA PRO A 335 4.95 10.11 -18.82
C PRO A 335 5.25 8.80 -18.06
N GLN A 336 5.69 7.78 -18.80
CA GLN A 336 6.17 6.53 -18.20
C GLN A 336 7.52 6.77 -17.51
N CYS A 337 7.69 6.26 -16.29
CA CYS A 337 8.96 6.35 -15.58
C CYS A 337 10.02 5.46 -16.25
N PRO A 338 11.14 6.02 -16.75
CA PRO A 338 12.20 5.21 -17.33
C PRO A 338 12.99 4.46 -16.23
N ALA A 339 13.58 3.33 -16.59
CA ALA A 339 14.29 2.46 -15.65
C ALA A 339 15.46 3.14 -14.88
N PRO A 340 16.29 4.01 -15.50
CA PRO A 340 17.32 4.74 -14.76
C PRO A 340 16.76 5.66 -13.67
N LEU A 341 15.62 6.31 -13.93
CA LEU A 341 14.96 7.14 -12.93
C LEU A 341 14.43 6.29 -11.78
N LEU A 342 13.85 5.14 -12.07
CA LEU A 342 13.36 4.20 -11.06
C LEU A 342 14.49 3.70 -10.14
N ALA A 343 15.65 3.37 -10.71
CA ALA A 343 16.83 2.95 -9.94
C ALA A 343 17.40 4.07 -9.06
N ALA A 344 17.49 5.29 -9.59
CA ALA A 344 17.87 6.47 -8.81
C ALA A 344 16.88 6.73 -7.67
N TRP A 345 15.59 6.51 -7.91
CA TRP A 345 14.54 6.62 -6.90
C TRP A 345 14.72 5.61 -5.77
N ASP A 346 14.97 4.34 -6.08
CA ASP A 346 15.19 3.30 -5.06
C ASP A 346 16.38 3.65 -4.17
N GLN A 347 17.47 4.14 -4.77
CA GLN A 347 18.61 4.63 -4.00
C GLN A 347 18.24 5.79 -3.08
N ALA A 348 17.71 6.88 -3.64
CA ALA A 348 17.40 8.09 -2.88
C ALA A 348 16.36 7.84 -1.78
N LEU A 349 15.36 7.00 -2.05
CA LEU A 349 14.35 6.60 -1.08
C LEU A 349 14.97 5.81 0.07
N SER A 350 15.82 4.82 -0.23
CA SER A 350 16.50 4.03 0.81
C SER A 350 17.35 4.88 1.76
N GLU A 351 17.97 5.96 1.26
CA GLU A 351 18.78 6.90 2.04
C GLU A 351 17.89 7.86 2.87
N ALA A 352 16.77 8.32 2.29
CA ALA A 352 15.85 9.25 2.94
C ALA A 352 14.99 8.61 4.04
N LEU A 353 14.71 7.31 3.96
CA LEU A 353 13.90 6.59 4.95
C LEU A 353 14.62 6.50 6.30
N GLN A 354 14.25 7.40 7.20
CA GLN A 354 14.74 7.47 8.58
C GLN A 354 13.59 7.28 9.58
N PRO A 355 13.78 6.51 10.67
CA PRO A 355 12.74 6.29 11.69
C PRO A 355 12.16 7.59 12.24
N GLU A 356 12.99 8.59 12.50
CA GLU A 356 12.61 9.88 13.08
C GLU A 356 11.68 10.63 12.14
N ALA A 357 12.03 10.68 10.85
CA ALA A 357 11.18 11.31 9.83
C ALA A 357 9.85 10.57 9.68
N LEU A 358 9.87 9.23 9.66
CA LEU A 358 8.67 8.40 9.55
C LEU A 358 7.75 8.51 10.77
N ALA A 359 8.28 8.77 11.97
CA ALA A 359 7.48 9.01 13.17
C ALA A 359 6.51 10.19 13.00
N HIS A 360 6.88 11.19 12.18
CA HIS A 360 6.04 12.34 11.84
C HIS A 360 5.01 12.07 10.73
N LYS A 361 4.97 10.86 10.17
CA LYS A 361 4.06 10.44 9.09
C LYS A 361 4.09 11.41 7.89
N PRO A 362 5.22 11.53 7.17
CA PRO A 362 5.42 12.45 6.05
C PRO A 362 4.73 11.94 4.79
N LEU A 363 3.43 11.69 4.88
CA LEU A 363 2.62 10.99 3.90
C LEU A 363 1.39 11.83 3.54
N THR A 364 1.34 12.30 2.29
CA THR A 364 0.23 13.12 1.78
C THR A 364 -0.73 12.27 0.94
N PRO A 365 -2.03 12.26 1.23
CA PRO A 365 -3.01 11.52 0.42
C PRO A 365 -3.10 12.05 -1.01
N LEU A 366 -3.06 11.15 -1.99
CA LEU A 366 -3.23 11.45 -3.41
C LEU A 366 -4.35 10.56 -3.99
N PRO A 367 -5.49 11.13 -4.44
CA PRO A 367 -6.53 10.37 -5.12
C PRO A 367 -6.01 9.79 -6.45
N VAL A 368 -5.76 8.48 -6.51
CA VAL A 368 -5.05 7.87 -7.66
C VAL A 368 -5.86 7.93 -8.94
N LEU A 369 -7.19 7.84 -8.85
CA LEU A 369 -8.06 7.95 -10.02
C LEU A 369 -8.18 9.38 -10.55
N GLY A 370 -7.61 10.38 -9.87
CA GLY A 370 -7.53 11.75 -10.38
C GLY A 370 -6.33 12.00 -11.30
N LEU A 371 -5.34 11.11 -11.28
CA LEU A 371 -4.09 11.28 -12.03
C LEU A 371 -4.33 11.30 -13.54
N PRO A 372 -3.85 12.32 -14.28
CA PRO A 372 -4.12 12.45 -15.70
C PRO A 372 -3.76 11.18 -16.51
N GLY A 373 -4.76 10.66 -17.22
CA GLY A 373 -4.62 9.48 -18.07
C GLY A 373 -4.81 8.15 -17.35
N TRP A 374 -5.01 8.13 -16.02
CA TRP A 374 -5.23 6.89 -15.28
C TRP A 374 -6.69 6.44 -15.32
N TRP A 375 -7.64 7.37 -15.30
CA TRP A 375 -9.06 7.04 -15.30
C TRP A 375 -9.77 7.71 -16.47
N PRO A 376 -10.63 7.01 -17.23
CA PRO A 376 -11.30 7.61 -18.39
C PRO A 376 -12.06 8.91 -18.07
N ALA A 377 -12.66 9.01 -16.88
CA ALA A 377 -13.39 10.21 -16.46
C ALA A 377 -12.50 11.45 -16.24
N ASN A 378 -11.16 11.30 -16.21
CA ASN A 378 -10.22 12.42 -16.12
C ASN A 378 -10.29 13.39 -17.30
N ALA A 379 -10.90 13.00 -18.42
CA ALA A 379 -11.13 13.89 -19.55
C ALA A 379 -12.19 14.97 -19.26
N GLN A 380 -13.04 14.76 -18.25
CA GLN A 380 -14.14 15.66 -17.92
C GLN A 380 -13.84 16.45 -16.65
N ARG A 381 -13.93 17.78 -16.72
CA ARG A 381 -13.70 18.67 -15.56
C ARG A 381 -14.59 18.30 -14.36
N ALA A 382 -15.86 17.98 -14.61
CA ALA A 382 -16.84 17.65 -13.58
C ALA A 382 -16.47 16.41 -12.75
N PHE A 383 -15.62 15.51 -13.27
CA PHE A 383 -15.12 14.38 -12.49
C PHE A 383 -14.36 14.84 -11.23
N TYR A 384 -13.62 15.95 -11.32
CA TYR A 384 -12.85 16.51 -10.22
C TYR A 384 -13.70 17.14 -9.11
N GLU A 385 -15.02 17.13 -9.26
CA GLU A 385 -16.01 17.55 -8.27
C GLU A 385 -16.65 16.35 -7.53
N ASP A 386 -16.36 15.11 -7.94
CA ASP A 386 -16.94 13.90 -7.34
C ASP A 386 -16.40 13.66 -5.91
N PRO A 387 -17.23 13.81 -4.86
CA PRO A 387 -16.80 13.68 -3.47
C PRO A 387 -16.48 12.22 -3.07
N GLN A 388 -16.85 11.23 -3.89
CA GLN A 388 -16.48 9.83 -3.68
C GLN A 388 -15.00 9.59 -4.01
N VAL A 389 -14.42 10.41 -4.89
CA VAL A 389 -13.00 10.39 -5.27
C VAL A 389 -12.23 11.50 -4.53
N PHE A 390 -12.73 12.73 -4.60
CA PHE A 390 -12.07 13.94 -4.11
C PHE A 390 -12.68 14.38 -2.78
N ARG A 391 -12.29 13.70 -1.71
CA ARG A 391 -12.86 13.97 -0.38
C ARG A 391 -12.39 15.33 0.16
N PRO A 392 -13.30 16.13 0.75
CA PRO A 392 -12.93 17.35 1.44
C PRO A 392 -12.01 17.06 2.64
N PRO A 393 -11.24 18.05 3.11
CA PRO A 393 -10.54 17.96 4.39
C PRO A 393 -11.53 17.62 5.51
N ARG A 394 -11.15 16.68 6.39
CA ARG A 394 -11.88 16.46 7.64
C ARG A 394 -11.25 17.39 8.66
N TRP A 395 -11.98 18.44 9.05
CA TRP A 395 -11.57 19.40 10.08
C TRP A 395 -11.75 18.81 11.48
#